data_AF-A0A7S2TRA8-F1
#
_entry.id   AF-A0A7S2TRA8-F1
#
_cell.length_a   1.000
_cell.length_b   1.000
_cell.length_c   1.000
_cell.angle_alpha   90.00
_cell.angle_beta   90.00
_cell.angle_gamma   90.00
#
_symmetry.space_group_name_H-M   'P 1'
#
loop_
_entity.id
_entity.type
_entity.pdbx_description
1 polymer ?
#
loop_
_entity_poly.entity_id
_entity_poly.type
_entity_poly.pdbx_seq_one_letter_code
_entity_poly.pdbx_strand_id
1 'polypeptide(L)'
;NKTVDENFDALESKLASLEKKVKGFNKIVGSYMKDLKNFQDTSLSGAVNLQSYYQDNPGMAMHALLGKMQDFHRDNVERKYPLLVKTVDERVSKALEAFTKELGQVRARIKDRNEARLSFDHYRIKIDGLRKEREKYVSQGNLAGWKNKERFQRNEEKFEASKLRYDTLNAAV
;
A
#
# COMPACT_ATOMS: atom_id res chain seq x y z
N ASN A 1 -0.90 -23.44 -19.13
CA ASN A 1 -0.68 -21.98 -19.26
C ASN A 1 -1.91 -21.26 -18.76
N LYS A 2 -1.77 -20.46 -17.70
CA LYS A 2 -2.86 -19.60 -17.21
C LYS A 2 -3.12 -18.48 -18.21
N THR A 3 -4.36 -18.04 -18.35
CA THR A 3 -4.68 -16.86 -19.17
C THR A 3 -4.05 -15.60 -18.54
N VAL A 4 -3.88 -14.54 -19.34
CA VAL A 4 -3.36 -13.26 -18.82
C VAL A 4 -4.22 -12.78 -17.64
N ASP A 5 -5.54 -12.92 -17.72
CA ASP A 5 -6.47 -12.53 -16.66
C ASP A 5 -6.30 -13.38 -15.38
N GLU A 6 -6.14 -14.70 -15.50
CA GLU A 6 -5.87 -15.58 -14.34
C GLU A 6 -4.54 -15.24 -13.65
N ASN A 7 -3.54 -14.76 -14.40
CA ASN A 7 -2.29 -14.29 -13.83
C ASN A 7 -2.50 -12.97 -13.06
N PHE A 8 -3.32 -12.06 -13.57
CA PHE A 8 -3.66 -10.80 -12.90
C PHE A 8 -4.44 -11.03 -11.60
N ASP A 9 -5.45 -11.91 -11.61
CA ASP A 9 -6.23 -12.22 -10.41
C ASP A 9 -5.34 -12.85 -9.31
N ALA A 10 -4.40 -13.71 -9.73
CA ALA A 10 -3.41 -14.28 -8.81
C ALA A 10 -2.44 -13.23 -8.26
N LEU A 11 -2.05 -12.23 -9.08
CA LEU A 11 -1.21 -11.11 -8.65
C LEU A 11 -1.96 -10.18 -7.69
N GLU A 12 -3.24 -9.91 -7.92
CA GLU A 12 -4.07 -9.11 -7.02
C GLU A 12 -4.17 -9.77 -5.64
N SER A 13 -4.42 -11.08 -5.58
CA SER A 13 -4.45 -11.83 -4.33
C SER A 13 -3.11 -11.80 -3.59
N LYS A 14 -2.00 -11.97 -4.32
CA LYS A 14 -0.64 -11.86 -3.76
C LYS A 14 -0.35 -10.45 -3.24
N LEU A 15 -0.74 -9.42 -3.97
CA LEU A 15 -0.56 -8.01 -3.59
C LEU A 15 -1.35 -7.71 -2.30
N ALA A 16 -2.61 -8.13 -2.21
CA ALA A 16 -3.41 -7.95 -1.00
C ALA A 16 -2.79 -8.65 0.23
N SER A 17 -2.25 -9.86 0.05
CA SER A 17 -1.51 -10.58 1.10
C SER A 17 -0.25 -9.83 1.53
N LEU A 18 0.50 -9.27 0.58
CA LEU A 18 1.71 -8.47 0.84
C LEU A 18 1.37 -7.18 1.58
N GLU A 19 0.33 -6.44 1.15
CA GLU A 19 -0.15 -5.24 1.86
C GLU A 19 -0.51 -5.54 3.31
N LYS A 20 -1.18 -6.68 3.57
CA LYS A 20 -1.53 -7.10 4.94
C LYS A 20 -0.28 -7.33 5.78
N LYS A 21 0.74 -8.00 5.22
CA LYS A 21 2.01 -8.25 5.91
C LYS A 21 2.76 -6.96 6.21
N VAL A 22 2.85 -6.04 5.23
CA VAL A 22 3.51 -4.74 5.39
C VAL A 22 2.80 -3.89 6.45
N LYS A 23 1.46 -3.83 6.44
CA LYS A 23 0.68 -3.16 7.49
C LYS A 23 0.92 -3.77 8.87
N GLY A 24 1.02 -5.09 8.96
CA GLY A 24 1.37 -5.78 10.20
C GLY A 24 2.76 -5.39 10.71
N PHE A 25 3.75 -5.39 9.81
CA PHE A 25 5.11 -5.00 10.14
C PHE A 25 5.22 -3.53 10.55
N ASN A 26 4.53 -2.61 9.86
CA ASN A 26 4.44 -1.20 10.25
C ASN A 26 3.88 -1.01 11.66
N LYS A 27 2.86 -1.78 12.05
CA LYS A 27 2.32 -1.74 13.42
C LYS A 27 3.35 -2.20 14.45
N ILE A 28 4.11 -3.26 14.14
CA ILE A 28 5.16 -3.78 15.03
C ILE A 28 6.26 -2.73 15.21
N VAL A 29 6.76 -2.16 14.11
CA VAL A 29 7.80 -1.11 14.13
C VAL A 29 7.29 0.12 14.89
N GLY A 30 6.06 0.57 14.63
CA GLY A 30 5.46 1.70 15.34
C GLY A 30 5.30 1.45 16.84
N SER A 31 4.89 0.23 17.25
CA SER A 31 4.82 -0.15 18.67
C SER A 31 6.21 -0.14 19.30
N TYR A 32 7.19 -0.75 18.64
CA TYR A 32 8.56 -0.81 19.13
C TYR A 32 9.14 0.60 19.33
N MET A 33 8.92 1.51 18.37
CA MET A 33 9.37 2.91 18.49
C MET A 33 8.69 3.66 19.65
N LYS A 34 7.41 3.37 19.91
CA LYS A 34 6.68 3.94 21.05
C LYS A 34 7.21 3.40 22.38
N ASP A 35 7.39 2.09 22.47
CA ASP A 35 7.93 1.42 23.66
C ASP A 35 9.34 1.91 23.94
N LEU A 36 10.11 2.13 22.87
CA LEU A 36 11.41 2.74 22.99
C LEU A 36 11.31 4.15 23.61
N LYS A 37 10.53 5.05 23.02
CA LYS A 37 10.37 6.40 23.58
C LYS A 37 9.94 6.38 25.06
N ASN A 38 8.99 5.52 25.41
CA ASN A 38 8.54 5.38 26.80
C ASN A 38 9.67 4.90 27.74
N PHE A 39 10.51 3.97 27.28
CA PHE A 39 11.67 3.51 28.05
C PHE A 39 12.67 4.65 28.30
N GLN A 40 12.96 5.46 27.28
CA GLN A 40 13.82 6.64 27.43
C GLN A 40 13.26 7.62 28.46
N ASP A 41 11.99 7.99 28.33
CA ASP A 41 11.33 8.95 29.23
C ASP A 41 11.28 8.43 30.68
N THR A 42 10.99 7.14 30.85
CA THR A 42 10.95 6.47 32.16
C THR A 42 12.35 6.38 32.78
N SER A 43 13.37 6.03 31.97
CA SER A 43 14.75 5.94 32.44
C SER A 43 15.29 7.30 32.89
N LEU A 44 14.97 8.37 32.16
CA LEU A 44 15.34 9.74 32.53
C LEU A 44 14.68 10.16 33.83
N SER A 45 13.36 9.93 33.95
CA SER A 45 12.62 10.24 35.17
C SER A 45 13.15 9.46 36.38
N GLY A 46 13.48 8.17 36.19
CA GLY A 46 14.08 7.34 37.23
C GLY A 46 15.45 7.85 37.67
N ALA A 47 16.32 8.23 36.73
CA ALA A 47 17.65 8.78 37.03
C ALA A 47 17.56 10.10 37.82
N VAL A 48 16.66 11.01 37.41
CA VAL A 48 16.43 12.29 38.12
C VAL A 48 15.91 12.04 39.54
N ASN A 49 14.91 11.17 39.72
CA ASN A 49 14.33 10.89 41.03
C ASN A 49 15.35 10.25 41.99
N LEU A 50 16.16 9.31 41.51
CA LEU A 50 17.23 8.72 42.29
C LEU A 50 18.27 9.77 42.67
N GLN A 51 18.70 10.62 41.73
CA GLN A 51 19.65 11.69 42.03
C GLN A 51 19.12 12.62 43.13
N SER A 52 17.88 13.08 43.03
CA SER A 52 17.27 13.97 44.03
C SER A 52 17.18 13.31 45.41
N TYR A 53 16.73 12.05 45.50
CA TYR A 53 16.57 11.36 46.79
C TYR A 53 17.89 11.17 47.53
N TYR A 54 18.98 10.91 46.80
CA TYR A 54 20.28 10.60 47.39
C TYR A 54 21.24 11.79 47.49
N GLN A 55 20.91 12.93 46.87
CA GLN A 55 21.59 14.20 47.17
C GLN A 55 21.39 14.62 48.63
N ASP A 56 20.26 14.26 49.24
CA ASP A 56 19.92 14.63 50.61
C ASP A 56 20.41 13.63 51.69
N ASN A 57 20.91 12.44 51.30
CA ASN A 57 21.42 11.41 52.22
C ASN A 57 22.67 10.68 51.67
N PRO A 58 23.86 11.33 51.71
CA PRO A 58 25.05 10.83 51.03
C PRO A 58 25.83 9.79 51.84
N GLY A 59 25.60 8.50 51.58
CA GLY A 59 26.56 7.44 51.92
C GLY A 59 27.60 7.25 50.80
N MET A 60 28.88 6.96 51.12
CA MET A 60 29.93 6.77 50.08
C MET A 60 29.59 5.67 49.05
N ALA A 61 28.99 4.55 49.49
CA ALA A 61 28.52 3.50 48.59
C ALA A 61 27.43 3.99 47.63
N MET A 62 26.65 4.99 48.06
CA MET A 62 25.55 5.56 47.29
C MET A 62 26.03 6.55 46.23
N HIS A 63 27.06 7.35 46.55
CA HIS A 63 27.71 8.19 45.55
C HIS A 63 28.31 7.39 44.39
N ALA A 64 28.95 6.24 44.69
CA ALA A 64 29.51 5.38 43.66
C ALA A 64 28.43 4.76 42.76
N LEU A 65 27.26 4.40 43.33
CA LEU A 65 26.13 3.88 42.57
C LEU A 65 25.49 4.97 41.68
N LEU A 66 25.31 6.18 42.21
CA LEU A 66 24.81 7.34 41.45
C LEU A 66 25.72 7.66 40.26
N GLY A 67 27.04 7.66 40.45
CA GLY A 67 28.00 7.89 39.37
C GLY A 67 27.87 6.85 38.25
N LYS A 68 27.83 5.56 38.59
CA LYS A 68 27.61 4.49 37.61
C LYS A 68 26.27 4.62 36.88
N MET A 69 25.23 5.08 37.57
CA MET A 69 23.91 5.28 36.97
C MET A 69 23.92 6.47 36.00
N GLN A 70 24.55 7.59 36.37
CA GLN A 70 24.72 8.75 35.51
C GLN A 70 25.53 8.42 34.25
N ASP A 71 26.61 7.64 34.41
CA ASP A 71 27.40 7.16 33.27
C ASP A 71 26.56 6.25 32.37
N PHE A 72 25.83 5.29 32.93
CA PHE A 72 24.92 4.44 32.16
C PHE A 72 23.88 5.26 31.40
N HIS A 73 23.28 6.27 32.04
CA HIS A 73 22.25 7.12 31.45
C HIS A 73 22.80 7.94 30.30
N ARG A 74 23.91 8.63 30.51
CA ARG A 74 24.61 9.42 29.48
C ARG A 74 24.97 8.55 28.27
N ASP A 75 25.52 7.37 28.54
CA ASP A 75 26.07 6.54 27.47
C ASP A 75 25.01 5.78 26.69
N ASN A 76 23.97 5.29 27.36
CA ASN A 76 22.94 4.46 26.71
C ASN A 76 21.69 5.25 26.33
N VAL A 77 21.22 6.16 27.18
CA VAL A 77 19.95 6.88 27.00
C VAL A 77 20.14 8.17 26.22
N GLU A 78 21.15 8.97 26.56
CA GLU A 78 21.40 10.23 25.85
C GLU A 78 22.17 10.04 24.54
N ARG A 79 23.13 9.11 24.50
CA ARG A 79 24.00 8.90 23.33
C ARG A 79 23.54 7.79 22.39
N LYS A 80 23.48 6.55 22.85
CA LYS A 80 23.17 5.40 21.95
C LYS A 80 21.71 5.34 21.54
N TYR A 81 20.80 5.73 22.41
CA TYR A 81 19.38 5.64 22.17
C TYR A 81 18.88 6.47 20.98
N PRO A 82 19.20 7.77 20.91
CA PRO A 82 18.72 8.59 19.80
C PRO A 82 19.30 8.12 18.47
N LEU A 83 20.52 7.55 18.47
CA LEU A 83 21.12 6.94 17.30
C LEU A 83 20.36 5.68 16.85
N LEU A 84 19.93 4.83 17.79
CA LEU A 84 19.10 3.66 17.48
C LEU A 84 17.75 4.09 16.90
N VAL A 85 17.04 5.01 17.58
CA VAL A 85 15.75 5.56 17.14
C VAL A 85 15.89 6.16 15.74
N LYS A 86 16.91 6.99 15.51
CA LYS A 86 17.20 7.58 14.21
C LYS A 86 17.47 6.51 13.14
N THR A 87 18.26 5.49 13.46
CA THR A 87 18.58 4.41 12.52
C THR A 87 17.33 3.62 12.14
N VAL A 88 16.46 3.30 13.11
CA VAL A 88 15.20 2.60 12.86
C VAL A 88 14.26 3.47 12.03
N ASP A 89 14.12 4.76 12.35
CA ASP A 89 13.31 5.69 11.56
C ASP A 89 13.79 5.79 10.11
N GLU A 90 15.08 6.05 9.91
CA GLU A 90 15.67 6.29 8.60
C GLU A 90 15.73 5.04 7.72
N ARG A 91 16.08 3.88 8.30
CA ARG A 91 16.30 2.65 7.52
C ARG A 91 15.09 1.74 7.45
N VAL A 92 14.20 1.81 8.44
CA VAL A 92 13.05 0.91 8.53
C VAL A 92 11.76 1.67 8.25
N SER A 93 11.41 2.67 9.07
CA SER A 93 10.13 3.38 8.93
C SER A 93 9.97 4.03 7.56
N LYS A 94 10.95 4.84 7.13
CA LYS A 94 10.91 5.51 5.81
C LYS A 94 10.92 4.52 4.64
N ALA A 95 11.69 3.45 4.75
CA ALA A 95 11.74 2.41 3.72
C ALA A 95 10.37 1.69 3.59
N LEU A 96 9.71 1.42 4.71
CA LEU A 96 8.37 0.81 4.72
C LEU A 96 7.29 1.76 4.21
N GLU A 97 7.38 3.05 4.51
CA GLU A 97 6.48 4.06 3.95
C GLU A 97 6.61 4.16 2.43
N ALA A 98 7.85 4.21 1.92
CA ALA A 98 8.13 4.20 0.50
C ALA A 98 7.58 2.94 -0.18
N PHE A 99 7.85 1.77 0.40
CA PHE A 99 7.34 0.50 -0.11
C PHE A 99 5.80 0.43 -0.08
N THR A 100 5.18 0.93 0.99
CA THR A 100 3.71 1.00 1.11
C THR A 100 3.12 1.89 0.01
N LYS A 101 3.78 3.01 -0.30
CA LYS A 101 3.37 3.91 -1.40
C LYS A 101 3.47 3.22 -2.76
N GLU A 102 4.56 2.50 -3.02
CA GLU A 102 4.74 1.71 -4.25
C GLU A 102 3.66 0.63 -4.40
N LEU A 103 3.36 -0.12 -3.33
CA LEU A 103 2.27 -1.10 -3.34
C LEU A 103 0.93 -0.45 -3.68
N GLY A 104 0.65 0.74 -3.13
CA GLY A 104 -0.55 1.52 -3.46
C GLY A 104 -0.64 1.90 -4.94
N GLN A 105 0.50 2.25 -5.56
CA GLN A 105 0.56 2.54 -7.01
C GLN A 105 0.31 1.30 -7.85
N VAL A 106 0.90 0.15 -7.50
CA VAL A 106 0.65 -1.12 -8.18
C VAL A 106 -0.82 -1.51 -8.07
N ARG A 107 -1.43 -1.38 -6.89
CA ARG A 107 -2.85 -1.65 -6.68
C ARG A 107 -3.73 -0.77 -7.55
N ALA A 108 -3.42 0.53 -7.63
CA ALA A 108 -4.15 1.46 -8.49
C ALA A 108 -4.09 1.03 -9.97
N ARG A 109 -2.91 0.65 -10.47
CA ARG A 109 -2.75 0.16 -11.85
C ARG A 109 -3.54 -1.11 -12.13
N ILE A 110 -3.54 -2.08 -11.20
CA ILE A 110 -4.34 -3.31 -11.34
C ILE A 110 -5.83 -2.98 -11.39
N LYS A 111 -6.30 -2.09 -10.52
CA LYS A 111 -7.70 -1.63 -10.50
C LYS A 111 -8.09 -0.96 -11.81
N ASP A 112 -7.27 -0.02 -12.30
CA ASP A 112 -7.50 0.69 -13.55
C ASP A 112 -7.57 -0.27 -14.75
N ARG A 113 -6.67 -1.25 -14.79
CA ARG A 113 -6.66 -2.31 -15.81
C ARG A 113 -7.93 -3.17 -15.73
N ASN A 114 -8.37 -3.57 -14.54
CA ASN A 114 -9.59 -4.37 -14.39
C ASN A 114 -10.85 -3.58 -14.76
N GLU A 115 -10.93 -2.29 -14.41
CA GLU A 115 -12.01 -1.41 -14.85
C GLU A 115 -12.05 -1.27 -16.38
N ALA A 116 -10.89 -1.13 -17.02
CA ALA A 116 -10.79 -1.09 -18.47
C ALA A 116 -11.24 -2.41 -19.12
N ARG A 117 -10.85 -3.56 -18.55
CA ARG A 117 -11.32 -4.89 -18.99
C ARG A 117 -12.84 -5.01 -18.91
N LEU A 118 -13.43 -4.66 -17.77
CA LEU A 118 -14.89 -4.71 -17.58
C LEU A 118 -15.62 -3.82 -18.58
N SER A 119 -15.08 -2.63 -18.86
CA SER A 119 -15.63 -1.72 -19.88
C SER A 119 -15.54 -2.31 -21.28
N PHE A 120 -14.40 -2.90 -21.62
CA PHE A 120 -14.19 -3.60 -22.89
C PHE A 120 -15.16 -4.77 -23.07
N ASP A 121 -15.27 -5.65 -22.08
CA ASP A 121 -16.18 -6.80 -22.08
C ASP A 121 -17.65 -6.37 -22.24
N HIS A 122 -18.07 -5.32 -21.53
CA HIS A 122 -19.42 -4.77 -21.63
C HIS A 122 -19.76 -4.29 -23.04
N TYR A 123 -18.87 -3.52 -23.67
CA TYR A 123 -19.12 -3.00 -25.02
C TYR A 123 -18.96 -4.08 -26.10
N ARG A 124 -18.10 -5.09 -25.88
CA ARG A 124 -18.00 -6.28 -26.73
C ARG A 124 -19.34 -7.01 -26.80
N ILE A 125 -19.93 -7.33 -25.63
CA ILE A 125 -21.23 -8.01 -25.57
C ILE A 125 -22.33 -7.18 -26.24
N LYS A 126 -22.36 -5.86 -25.99
CA LYS A 126 -23.34 -4.97 -26.61
C LYS A 126 -23.22 -4.92 -28.12
N ILE A 127 -21.99 -4.79 -28.65
CA ILE A 127 -21.81 -4.68 -30.09
C ILE A 127 -22.09 -6.00 -30.80
N ASP A 128 -21.69 -7.13 -30.22
CA ASP A 128 -22.00 -8.46 -30.75
C ASP A 128 -23.51 -8.70 -30.81
N GLY A 129 -24.26 -8.25 -29.80
CA GLY A 129 -25.72 -8.29 -29.82
C GLY A 129 -26.32 -7.48 -30.97
N LEU A 130 -25.84 -6.25 -31.18
CA LEU A 130 -26.32 -5.38 -32.26
C LEU A 130 -25.87 -5.86 -33.65
N ARG A 131 -24.69 -6.47 -33.77
CA ARG A 131 -24.20 -7.11 -35.01
C ARG A 131 -25.12 -8.26 -35.41
N LYS A 132 -25.44 -9.15 -34.48
CA LYS A 132 -26.39 -10.26 -34.69
C LYS A 132 -27.78 -9.76 -35.05
N GLU A 133 -28.26 -8.68 -34.43
CA GLU A 133 -29.55 -8.08 -34.78
C GLU A 133 -29.52 -7.52 -36.22
N ARG A 134 -28.48 -6.75 -36.57
CA ARG A 134 -28.30 -6.22 -37.92
C ARG A 134 -28.24 -7.35 -38.95
N GLU A 135 -27.49 -8.41 -38.69
CA GLU A 135 -27.38 -9.58 -39.56
C GLU A 135 -28.74 -10.24 -39.83
N LYS A 136 -29.64 -10.30 -38.83
CA LYS A 136 -31.02 -10.79 -39.02
C LYS A 136 -31.83 -9.90 -39.98
N TYR A 137 -31.71 -8.58 -39.86
CA TYR A 137 -32.40 -7.67 -40.79
C TYR A 137 -31.80 -7.72 -42.20
N VAL A 138 -30.49 -7.89 -42.32
CA VAL A 138 -29.80 -8.07 -43.60
C VAL A 138 -30.27 -9.37 -44.28
N SER A 139 -30.33 -10.49 -43.55
CA SER A 139 -30.75 -11.78 -44.12
C SER A 139 -32.24 -11.80 -44.51
N GLN A 140 -33.06 -10.97 -43.88
CA GLN A 140 -34.47 -10.76 -44.24
C GLN A 140 -34.68 -9.74 -45.38
N GLY A 141 -33.60 -9.13 -45.91
CA GLY A 141 -33.69 -8.09 -46.93
C GLY A 141 -34.31 -6.78 -46.46
N ASN A 142 -34.48 -6.58 -45.14
CA ASN A 142 -35.19 -5.44 -44.55
C ASN A 142 -34.25 -4.55 -43.72
N LEU A 143 -33.09 -4.19 -44.28
CA LEU A 143 -32.13 -3.33 -43.56
C LEU A 143 -32.69 -1.93 -43.26
N ALA A 144 -33.60 -1.43 -44.10
CA ALA A 144 -34.26 -0.15 -43.89
C ALA A 144 -35.14 -0.13 -42.63
N GLY A 145 -35.67 -1.29 -42.21
CA GLY A 145 -36.43 -1.44 -40.97
C GLY A 145 -35.58 -1.41 -39.69
N TRP A 146 -34.25 -1.45 -39.80
CA TRP A 146 -33.36 -1.50 -38.65
C TRP A 146 -33.15 -0.11 -38.02
N LYS A 147 -33.91 0.17 -36.95
CA LYS A 147 -33.92 1.47 -36.26
C LYS A 147 -32.71 1.73 -35.35
N ASN A 148 -31.86 0.74 -35.14
CA ASN A 148 -30.75 0.81 -34.17
C ASN A 148 -29.42 1.32 -34.75
N LYS A 149 -29.41 1.90 -35.96
CA LYS A 149 -28.18 2.33 -36.66
C LYS A 149 -27.33 3.33 -35.85
N GLU A 150 -27.93 4.39 -35.32
CA GLU A 150 -27.18 5.36 -34.50
C GLU A 150 -26.67 4.75 -33.19
N ARG A 151 -27.49 3.89 -32.57
CA ARG A 151 -27.10 3.18 -31.35
C ARG A 151 -25.91 2.26 -31.63
N PHE A 152 -25.89 1.59 -32.78
CA PHE A 152 -24.77 0.77 -33.21
C PHE A 152 -23.49 1.58 -33.33
N GLN A 153 -23.52 2.67 -34.10
CA GLN A 153 -22.36 3.54 -34.30
C GLN A 153 -21.80 4.08 -32.98
N ARG A 154 -22.66 4.61 -32.08
CA ARG A 154 -22.23 5.08 -30.76
C ARG A 154 -21.61 3.99 -29.88
N ASN A 155 -22.07 2.74 -29.99
CA ASN A 155 -21.47 1.63 -29.23
C ASN A 155 -20.18 1.12 -29.89
N GLU A 156 -20.03 1.26 -31.20
CA GLU A 156 -18.79 0.94 -31.93
C GLU A 156 -17.66 1.88 -31.54
N GLU A 157 -17.92 3.19 -31.51
CA GLU A 157 -16.96 4.19 -31.01
C GLU A 157 -16.54 3.90 -29.56
N LYS A 158 -17.51 3.55 -28.71
CA LYS A 158 -17.25 3.20 -27.29
C LYS A 158 -16.48 1.89 -27.13
N PHE A 159 -16.73 0.92 -27.99
CA PHE A 159 -16.01 -0.35 -28.01
C PHE A 159 -14.55 -0.15 -28.42
N GLU A 160 -14.28 0.60 -29.50
CA GLU A 160 -12.91 0.88 -29.92
C GLU A 160 -12.16 1.70 -28.87
N ALA A 161 -12.82 2.69 -28.24
CA ALA A 161 -12.21 3.46 -27.16
C ALA A 161 -11.89 2.60 -25.92
N SER A 162 -12.79 1.69 -25.51
CA SER A 162 -12.56 0.82 -24.35
C SER A 162 -11.50 -0.24 -24.65
N LYS A 163 -11.46 -0.76 -25.88
CA LYS A 163 -10.42 -1.67 -26.37
C LYS A 163 -9.05 -1.02 -26.35
N LEU A 164 -8.91 0.18 -26.93
CA LEU A 164 -7.65 0.92 -26.92
C LEU A 164 -7.16 1.18 -25.49
N ARG A 165 -8.07 1.60 -24.59
CA ARG A 165 -7.73 1.81 -23.17
C ARG A 165 -7.26 0.52 -22.51
N TYR A 166 -7.96 -0.58 -22.72
CA TYR A 166 -7.59 -1.88 -22.17
C TYR A 166 -6.24 -2.35 -22.71
N ASP A 167 -6.03 -2.32 -24.02
CA ASP A 167 -4.78 -2.75 -24.66
C ASP A 167 -3.59 -1.92 -24.18
N THR A 168 -3.77 -0.59 -24.05
CA THR A 168 -2.74 0.32 -23.52
C THR A 168 -2.36 -0.04 -22.09
N LEU A 169 -3.34 -0.27 -21.21
CA LEU A 169 -3.10 -0.62 -19.81
C LEU A 169 -2.56 -2.05 -19.67
N ASN A 170 -2.94 -2.96 -20.55
CA ASN A 170 -2.51 -4.35 -20.53
C ASN A 170 -1.07 -4.51 -21.07
N ALA A 171 -0.61 -3.63 -21.95
CA ALA A 171 0.77 -3.60 -22.44
C ALA A 171 1.75 -2.87 -21.50
N ALA A 172 1.24 -2.02 -20.60
CA ALA A 172 2.03 -1.24 -19.65
C ALA A 172 2.33 -1.99 -18.32
N VAL A 173 1.91 -3.25 -18.22
CA VAL A 173 2.10 -4.13 -17.05
C VAL A 173 3.01 -5.29 -17.45
#